data_AF-A0A3T0EBP5-F1
#
_entry.id   AF-A0A3T0EBP5-F1
#
_cell.length_a   1.000
_cell.length_b   1.000
_cell.length_c   1.000
_cell.angle_alpha   90.00
_cell.angle_beta   90.00
_cell.angle_gamma   90.00
#
_symmetry.space_group_name_H-M   'P 1'
#
loop_
_entity.id
_entity.type
_entity.pdbx_description
1 polymer ?
#
loop_
_entity_poly.entity_id
_entity_poly.type
_entity_poly.pdbx_seq_one_letter_code
_entity_poly.pdbx_strand_id
1 'polypeptide(L)'
;MQLIRALTACLLLLAAGSSPVLAQDAGQLIALSERLQGEAEARADALENGGVPAIDADDVFLGDTARFSSDMRALALHIDAHGGPADLPCIFRGMAEDADMRRTSLEADPASVEDYRQLARTFSHAVIIAADVETEGPDTGFPPSCPSAG
;
A
#
# COMPACT_ATOMS: atom_id res chain seq x y z
N MET A 1 -43.83 -7.48 -38.87
CA MET A 1 -43.33 -7.66 -37.49
C MET A 1 -41.80 -7.70 -37.48
N GLN A 2 -41.09 -6.58 -37.71
CA GLN A 2 -39.60 -6.57 -37.69
C GLN A 2 -38.98 -5.23 -37.25
N LEU A 3 -39.69 -4.40 -36.48
CA LEU A 3 -39.22 -3.04 -36.11
C LEU A 3 -38.84 -2.85 -34.63
N ILE A 4 -38.70 -3.93 -33.84
CA ILE A 4 -38.50 -3.82 -32.38
C ILE A 4 -37.08 -4.25 -31.93
N ARG A 5 -36.18 -4.63 -32.84
CA ARG A 5 -34.87 -5.22 -32.45
C ARG A 5 -33.66 -4.28 -32.44
N ALA A 6 -33.85 -2.97 -32.59
CA ALA A 6 -32.73 -2.03 -32.77
C ALA A 6 -32.42 -1.13 -31.56
N LEU A 7 -33.09 -1.29 -30.41
CA LEU A 7 -32.96 -0.36 -29.28
C LEU A 7 -32.15 -0.88 -28.07
N THR A 8 -31.68 -2.13 -28.11
CA THR A 8 -31.02 -2.77 -26.95
C THR A 8 -29.49 -2.82 -27.04
N ALA A 9 -28.87 -2.03 -27.93
CA ALA A 9 -27.42 -2.10 -28.18
C ALA A 9 -26.65 -0.80 -27.87
N CYS A 10 -27.26 0.19 -27.19
CA CYS A 10 -26.61 1.47 -26.89
C CYS A 10 -26.35 1.72 -25.38
N LEU A 11 -26.57 0.74 -24.51
CA LEU A 11 -26.43 0.93 -23.05
C LEU A 11 -25.17 0.27 -22.44
N LEU A 12 -24.27 -0.30 -23.24
CA LEU A 12 -23.07 -1.01 -22.75
C LEU A 12 -21.75 -0.22 -22.90
N LEU A 13 -21.79 1.06 -23.30
CA LEU A 13 -20.58 1.87 -23.54
C LEU A 13 -20.18 2.79 -22.38
N LEU A 14 -20.76 2.65 -21.19
CA LEU A 14 -20.53 3.57 -20.06
C LEU A 14 -19.73 2.97 -18.89
N ALA A 15 -19.13 1.78 -19.03
CA ALA A 15 -18.41 1.10 -17.94
C ALA A 15 -16.88 1.12 -18.07
N ALA A 16 -16.29 2.12 -18.71
CA ALA A 16 -14.84 2.30 -18.79
C ALA A 16 -14.43 3.69 -18.32
N GLY A 17 -14.72 3.96 -17.05
CA GLY A 17 -14.26 5.15 -16.33
C GLY A 17 -13.30 4.78 -15.21
N SER A 18 -12.47 3.75 -15.37
CA SER A 18 -11.32 3.54 -14.50
C SER A 18 -10.36 4.70 -14.73
N SER A 19 -10.32 5.62 -13.77
CA SER A 19 -9.51 6.83 -13.86
C SER A 19 -8.03 6.43 -13.97
N PRO A 20 -7.32 6.77 -15.06
CA PRO A 20 -5.94 6.34 -15.27
C PRO A 20 -4.97 6.83 -14.20
N VAL A 21 -5.35 7.87 -13.45
CA VAL A 21 -4.58 8.44 -12.34
C VAL A 21 -4.45 7.46 -11.16
N LEU A 22 -5.53 6.77 -10.78
CA LEU A 22 -5.52 5.83 -9.66
C LEU A 22 -4.70 4.57 -9.95
N ALA A 23 -4.78 4.06 -11.18
CA ALA A 23 -3.96 2.92 -11.62
C ALA A 23 -2.46 3.29 -11.69
N GLN A 24 -2.15 4.53 -12.11
CA GLN A 24 -0.77 5.02 -12.15
C GLN A 24 -0.17 5.25 -10.75
N ASP A 25 -1.00 5.61 -9.77
CA ASP A 25 -0.59 5.74 -8.37
C ASP A 25 -0.43 4.36 -7.70
N ALA A 26 -1.30 3.39 -8.02
CA ALA A 26 -1.17 2.01 -7.55
C ALA A 26 0.11 1.33 -8.06
N GLY A 27 0.41 1.45 -9.36
CA GLY A 27 1.64 0.88 -9.93
C GLY A 27 2.93 1.47 -9.35
N GLN A 28 2.93 2.77 -9.01
CA GLN A 28 4.06 3.40 -8.32
C GLN A 28 4.23 2.89 -6.89
N LEU A 29 3.11 2.71 -6.17
CA LEU A 29 3.11 2.17 -4.81
C LEU A 29 3.60 0.73 -4.78
N ILE A 30 3.17 -0.10 -5.72
CA ILE A 30 3.64 -1.48 -5.89
C ILE A 30 5.14 -1.49 -6.14
N ALA A 31 5.62 -0.73 -7.13
CA ALA A 31 7.06 -0.69 -7.45
C ALA A 31 7.92 -0.17 -6.28
N LEU A 32 7.43 0.82 -5.53
CA LEU A 32 8.08 1.29 -4.31
C LEU A 32 8.15 0.17 -3.25
N SER A 33 7.03 -0.49 -3.01
CA SER A 33 6.89 -1.53 -1.99
C SER A 33 7.75 -2.76 -2.31
N GLU A 34 7.77 -3.23 -3.56
CA GLU A 34 8.63 -4.36 -3.98
C GLU A 34 10.12 -4.04 -3.78
N ARG A 35 10.55 -2.83 -4.15
CA ARG A 35 11.93 -2.40 -3.97
C ARG A 35 12.30 -2.33 -2.49
N LEU A 36 11.45 -1.72 -1.67
CA LEU A 36 11.65 -1.62 -0.23
C LEU A 36 11.62 -2.99 0.46
N GLN A 37 10.76 -3.91 0.02
CA GLN A 37 10.74 -5.28 0.50
C GLN A 37 12.10 -5.96 0.26
N GLY A 38 12.57 -5.95 -1.00
CA GLY A 38 13.83 -6.60 -1.35
C GLY A 38 15.03 -5.99 -0.62
N GLU A 39 15.04 -4.66 -0.43
CA GLU A 39 16.10 -4.01 0.34
C GLU A 39 16.05 -4.35 1.83
N ALA A 40 14.88 -4.38 2.44
CA ALA A 40 14.71 -4.77 3.84
C ALA A 40 15.16 -6.22 4.08
N GLU A 41 14.78 -7.14 3.19
CA GLU A 41 15.24 -8.54 3.22
C GLU A 41 16.75 -8.64 3.09
N ALA A 42 17.34 -7.93 2.12
CA ALA A 42 18.79 -7.95 1.92
C ALA A 42 19.58 -7.40 3.12
N ARG A 43 19.08 -6.34 3.77
CA ARG A 43 19.69 -5.77 4.99
C ARG A 43 19.58 -6.73 6.17
N ALA A 44 18.42 -7.36 6.36
CA ALA A 44 18.24 -8.39 7.39
C ALA A 44 19.20 -9.57 7.18
N ASP A 45 19.27 -10.10 5.95
CA ASP A 45 20.17 -11.21 5.59
C ASP A 45 21.64 -10.83 5.82
N ALA A 46 22.04 -9.60 5.45
CA ALA A 46 23.41 -9.13 5.66
C ALA A 46 23.78 -9.11 7.14
N LEU A 47 22.89 -8.62 8.01
CA LEU A 47 23.10 -8.57 9.46
C LEU A 47 23.15 -9.97 10.09
N GLU A 48 22.27 -10.87 9.70
CA GLU A 48 22.28 -12.28 10.15
C GLU A 48 23.61 -12.98 9.78
N ASN A 49 24.21 -12.60 8.66
CA ASN A 49 25.51 -13.11 8.21
C ASN A 49 26.72 -12.36 8.80
N GLY A 50 26.50 -11.51 9.82
CA GLY A 50 27.57 -10.77 10.51
C GLY A 50 28.03 -9.50 9.80
N GLY A 51 27.23 -8.98 8.87
CA GLY A 51 27.41 -7.67 8.26
C GLY A 51 27.25 -6.54 9.29
N VAL A 52 27.75 -5.36 8.91
CA VAL A 52 27.63 -4.15 9.73
C VAL A 52 26.44 -3.33 9.22
N PRO A 53 25.60 -2.74 10.10
CA PRO A 53 24.53 -1.86 9.67
C PRO A 53 25.06 -0.70 8.82
N ALA A 54 24.42 -0.47 7.68
CA ALA A 54 24.68 0.66 6.80
C ALA A 54 23.49 1.62 6.84
N ILE A 55 23.29 2.27 7.99
CA ILE A 55 22.37 3.42 8.12
C ILE A 55 23.21 4.64 8.49
N ASP A 56 23.09 5.69 7.69
CA ASP A 56 23.54 7.04 8.01
C ASP A 56 22.35 8.01 8.03
N ALA A 57 22.60 9.30 8.26
CA ALA A 57 21.56 10.32 8.37
C ALA A 57 20.80 10.57 7.04
N ASP A 58 21.38 10.19 5.90
CA ASP A 58 20.82 10.38 4.56
C ASP A 58 20.45 9.02 3.93
N ASP A 59 20.20 8.01 4.76
CA ASP A 59 19.90 6.66 4.30
C ASP A 59 18.62 6.63 3.45
N VAL A 60 18.79 6.23 2.19
CA VAL A 60 17.73 6.22 1.18
C VAL A 60 16.59 5.27 1.55
N PHE A 61 16.88 4.14 2.20
CA PHE A 61 15.85 3.19 2.61
C PHE A 61 14.96 3.76 3.70
N LEU A 62 15.53 4.45 4.69
CA LEU A 62 14.73 5.14 5.71
C LEU A 62 13.90 6.28 5.10
N GLY A 63 14.49 7.04 4.17
CA GLY A 63 13.77 8.09 3.43
C GLY A 63 12.61 7.53 2.61
N ASP A 64 12.83 6.44 1.86
CA ASP A 64 11.79 5.79 1.06
C ASP A 64 10.74 5.08 1.93
N THR A 65 11.10 4.59 3.12
CA THR A 65 10.14 4.07 4.12
C THR A 65 9.24 5.18 4.66
N ALA A 66 9.77 6.38 4.89
CA ALA A 66 8.96 7.54 5.26
C ALA A 66 8.01 7.96 4.13
N ARG A 67 8.50 7.93 2.87
CA ARG A 67 7.66 8.16 1.68
C ARG A 67 6.52 7.14 1.59
N PHE A 68 6.82 5.85 1.73
CA PHE A 68 5.81 4.78 1.75
C PHE A 68 4.72 5.06 2.80
N SER A 69 5.12 5.43 4.02
CA SER A 69 4.18 5.72 5.11
C SER A 69 3.29 6.94 4.79
N SER A 70 3.84 7.95 4.11
CA SER A 70 3.08 9.10 3.61
C SER A 70 2.07 8.70 2.53
N ASP A 71 2.51 7.91 1.54
CA ASP A 71 1.68 7.46 0.43
C ASP A 71 0.51 6.59 0.93
N MET A 72 0.74 5.71 1.92
CA MET A 72 -0.31 4.92 2.55
C MET A 72 -1.35 5.76 3.29
N ARG A 73 -0.94 6.83 3.99
CA ARG A 73 -1.89 7.76 4.63
C ARG A 73 -2.70 8.53 3.59
N ALA A 74 -2.06 8.97 2.51
CA ALA A 74 -2.74 9.64 1.42
C ALA A 74 -3.79 8.73 0.76
N LEU A 75 -3.46 7.46 0.56
CA LEU A 75 -4.39 6.45 0.04
C LEU A 75 -5.57 6.22 1.00
N ALA A 76 -5.31 6.08 2.30
CA ALA A 76 -6.38 5.94 3.30
C ALA A 76 -7.36 7.12 3.28
N LEU A 77 -6.84 8.35 3.21
CA LEU A 77 -7.65 9.58 3.11
C LEU A 77 -8.45 9.63 1.81
N HIS A 78 -7.83 9.20 0.70
CA HIS A 78 -8.50 9.14 -0.59
C HIS A 78 -9.69 8.16 -0.54
N ILE A 79 -9.50 6.96 -0.01
CA ILE A 79 -10.54 5.93 0.08
C ILE A 79 -11.71 6.42 0.97
N ASP A 80 -11.40 7.03 2.12
CA ASP A 80 -12.41 7.62 3.00
C ASP A 80 -13.24 8.70 2.28
N ALA A 81 -12.57 9.59 1.53
CA ALA A 81 -13.24 10.69 0.82
C ALA A 81 -14.15 10.23 -0.32
N HIS A 82 -13.88 9.05 -0.89
CA HIS A 82 -14.62 8.51 -2.04
C HIS A 82 -15.56 7.34 -1.67
N GLY A 83 -15.72 7.05 -0.38
CA GLY A 83 -16.65 6.04 0.12
C GLY A 83 -16.25 4.61 -0.25
N GLY A 84 -14.94 4.32 -0.29
CA GLY A 84 -14.46 2.96 -0.50
C GLY A 84 -14.71 2.03 0.70
N PRO A 85 -14.25 0.77 0.64
CA PRO A 85 -14.44 -0.21 1.72
C PRO A 85 -13.98 0.33 3.07
N ALA A 86 -14.79 0.18 4.10
CA ALA A 86 -14.58 0.85 5.40
C ALA A 86 -13.35 0.34 6.17
N ASP A 87 -12.88 -0.85 5.86
CA ASP A 87 -11.72 -1.51 6.45
C ASP A 87 -10.39 -1.04 5.84
N LEU A 88 -10.36 -0.80 4.52
CA LEU A 88 -9.15 -0.44 3.79
C LEU A 88 -8.43 0.81 4.36
N PRO A 89 -9.11 1.95 4.65
CA PRO A 89 -8.47 3.11 5.27
C PRO A 89 -7.79 2.78 6.60
N CYS A 90 -8.38 1.88 7.39
CA CYS A 90 -7.81 1.44 8.66
C CYS A 90 -6.56 0.59 8.44
N ILE A 91 -6.60 -0.33 7.47
CA ILE A 91 -5.47 -1.18 7.09
C ILE A 91 -4.29 -0.32 6.62
N PHE A 92 -4.53 0.63 5.71
CA PHE A 92 -3.48 1.51 5.19
C PHE A 92 -2.88 2.43 6.26
N ARG A 93 -3.69 2.96 7.19
CA ARG A 93 -3.17 3.70 8.36
C ARG A 93 -2.30 2.83 9.26
N GLY A 94 -2.75 1.61 9.57
CA GLY A 94 -2.00 0.68 10.38
C GLY A 94 -0.66 0.32 9.76
N MET A 95 -0.61 0.13 8.43
CA MET A 95 0.66 -0.10 7.71
C MET A 95 1.59 1.11 7.77
N ALA A 96 1.06 2.33 7.61
CA ALA A 96 1.86 3.55 7.73
C ALA A 96 2.42 3.74 9.15
N GLU A 97 1.63 3.46 10.18
CA GLU A 97 2.06 3.55 11.58
C GLU A 97 3.12 2.50 11.93
N ASP A 98 2.93 1.24 11.50
CA ASP A 98 3.91 0.18 11.70
C ASP A 98 5.24 0.48 10.99
N ALA A 99 5.18 0.98 9.76
CA ALA A 99 6.37 1.37 9.01
C ALA A 99 7.13 2.54 9.68
N ASP A 100 6.44 3.58 10.15
CA ASP A 100 7.08 4.69 10.85
C ASP A 100 7.68 4.29 12.21
N MET A 101 6.98 3.43 12.95
CA MET A 101 7.48 2.90 14.22
C MET A 101 8.80 2.15 14.02
N ARG A 102 8.86 1.28 13.02
CA ARG A 102 10.07 0.48 12.71
C ARG A 102 11.18 1.32 12.12
N ARG A 103 10.86 2.27 11.25
CA ARG A 103 11.81 3.26 10.73
C ARG A 103 12.48 4.00 11.89
N THR A 104 11.69 4.50 12.84
CA THR A 104 12.20 5.19 14.04
C THR A 104 13.03 4.24 14.94
N SER A 105 12.60 2.97 15.06
CA SER A 105 13.37 1.94 15.77
C SER A 105 14.75 1.73 15.12
N LEU A 106 14.81 1.63 13.79
CA LEU A 106 16.05 1.46 13.02
C LEU A 106 16.96 2.68 13.03
N GLU A 107 16.41 3.90 13.14
CA GLU A 107 17.21 5.11 13.39
C GLU A 107 17.94 5.03 14.74
N ALA A 108 17.33 4.39 15.74
CA ALA A 108 17.92 4.22 17.08
C ALA A 108 18.81 2.97 17.20
N ASP A 109 18.41 1.87 16.56
CA ASP A 109 19.14 0.60 16.50
C ASP A 109 19.17 0.05 15.07
N PRO A 110 20.16 0.47 14.26
CA PRO A 110 20.32 0.00 12.89
C PRO A 110 20.59 -1.51 12.75
N ALA A 111 20.91 -2.22 13.84
CA ALA A 111 21.24 -3.64 13.83
C ALA A 111 20.01 -4.55 14.06
N SER A 112 18.81 -3.97 14.20
CA SER A 112 17.58 -4.73 14.43
C SER A 112 17.14 -5.53 13.19
N VAL A 113 17.57 -6.78 13.11
CA VAL A 113 17.13 -7.74 12.08
C VAL A 113 15.60 -7.87 12.05
N GLU A 114 14.96 -7.92 13.23
CA GLU A 114 13.51 -8.10 13.31
C GLU A 114 12.75 -6.92 12.70
N ASP A 115 13.21 -5.68 12.90
CA ASP A 115 12.55 -4.51 12.32
C ASP A 115 12.64 -4.49 10.79
N TYR A 116 13.79 -4.88 10.22
CA TYR A 116 13.90 -5.08 8.78
C TYR A 116 12.98 -6.19 8.29
N ARG A 117 12.95 -7.34 8.98
CA ARG A 117 12.09 -8.48 8.60
C ARG A 117 10.62 -8.11 8.62
N GLN A 118 10.17 -7.30 9.57
CA GLN A 118 8.79 -6.88 9.53
C GLN A 118 8.54 -5.77 8.51
N LEU A 119 9.44 -4.81 8.32
CA LEU A 119 9.29 -3.86 7.23
C LEU A 119 9.09 -4.59 5.89
N ALA A 120 9.88 -5.62 5.61
CA ALA A 120 9.70 -6.48 4.44
C ALA A 120 8.29 -7.10 4.36
N ARG A 121 7.76 -7.64 5.47
CA ARG A 121 6.38 -8.18 5.54
C ARG A 121 5.33 -7.09 5.26
N THR A 122 5.48 -5.91 5.85
CA THR A 122 4.56 -4.77 5.66
C THR A 122 4.57 -4.31 4.20
N PHE A 123 5.73 -4.21 3.56
CA PHE A 123 5.84 -3.89 2.13
C PHE A 123 5.26 -4.99 1.24
N SER A 124 5.46 -6.27 1.58
CA SER A 124 4.86 -7.39 0.86
C SER A 124 3.32 -7.35 0.91
N HIS A 125 2.74 -7.08 2.09
CA HIS A 125 1.30 -6.93 2.23
C HIS A 125 0.76 -5.75 1.41
N ALA A 126 1.50 -4.64 1.35
CA ALA A 126 1.14 -3.50 0.52
C ALA A 126 1.05 -3.85 -0.97
N VAL A 127 2.00 -4.65 -1.48
CA VAL A 127 1.96 -5.14 -2.87
C VAL A 127 0.72 -5.98 -3.13
N ILE A 128 0.42 -6.93 -2.23
CA ILE A 128 -0.73 -7.83 -2.38
C ILE A 128 -2.04 -7.02 -2.43
N ILE A 129 -2.24 -6.12 -1.46
CA ILE A 129 -3.47 -5.33 -1.37
C ILE A 129 -3.61 -4.37 -2.56
N ALA A 130 -2.51 -3.71 -2.97
CA ALA A 130 -2.53 -2.80 -4.10
C ALA A 130 -2.84 -3.54 -5.42
N ALA A 131 -2.31 -4.75 -5.61
CA ALA A 131 -2.61 -5.59 -6.77
C ALA A 131 -4.07 -6.09 -6.77
N ASP A 132 -4.61 -6.48 -5.61
CA ASP A 132 -6.01 -6.90 -5.49
C ASP A 132 -6.96 -5.75 -5.85
N VAL A 133 -6.66 -4.51 -5.42
CA VAL A 133 -7.43 -3.31 -5.80
C VAL A 133 -7.38 -3.03 -7.32
N GLU A 134 -6.30 -3.38 -8.02
CA GLU A 134 -6.24 -3.28 -9.48
C GLU A 134 -7.06 -4.37 -10.19
N THR A 135 -7.26 -5.53 -9.56
CA THR A 135 -7.90 -6.71 -10.18
C THR A 135 -9.39 -6.89 -9.84
N GLU A 136 -9.82 -6.51 -8.64
CA GLU A 136 -11.19 -6.69 -8.17
C GLU A 136 -11.95 -5.36 -8.10
N GLY A 137 -13.02 -5.24 -8.91
CA GLY A 137 -14.02 -4.19 -8.74
C GLY A 137 -14.81 -4.36 -7.43
N PRO A 138 -15.45 -3.30 -6.91
CA PRO A 138 -15.91 -3.22 -5.53
C PRO A 138 -17.11 -4.12 -5.28
N ASP A 139 -16.89 -5.28 -4.66
CA ASP A 139 -17.94 -6.03 -3.98
C ASP A 139 -17.33 -6.94 -2.91
N THR A 140 -17.55 -6.60 -1.63
CA THR A 140 -17.92 -7.56 -0.56
C THR A 140 -18.07 -6.80 0.75
N GLY A 141 -19.32 -6.57 1.16
CA GLY A 141 -19.63 -5.97 2.45
C GLY A 141 -19.59 -6.96 3.60
N PHE A 142 -19.02 -6.56 4.75
CA PHE A 142 -19.57 -6.76 6.12
C PHE A 142 -18.67 -6.08 7.21
N PRO A 143 -19.20 -5.65 8.40
CA PRO A 143 -18.59 -4.67 9.34
C PRO A 143 -18.02 -5.33 10.65
N PRO A 144 -17.45 -4.63 11.69
CA PRO A 144 -17.69 -3.26 12.16
C PRO A 144 -16.52 -2.28 12.31
N SER A 145 -16.81 -1.07 11.82
CA SER A 145 -16.56 0.30 12.33
C SER A 145 -15.52 0.51 13.44
N CYS A 146 -14.46 1.26 13.11
CA CYS A 146 -13.64 1.96 14.10
C CYS A 146 -14.28 3.32 14.50
N PRO A 147 -14.13 3.75 15.77
CA PRO A 147 -14.61 5.06 16.22
C PRO A 147 -13.78 6.20 15.62
N SER A 148 -14.44 7.27 15.20
CA SER A 148 -13.79 8.51 14.77
C SER A 148 -13.08 9.17 15.96
N ALA A 149 -11.77 9.40 15.86
CA ALA A 149 -11.08 10.31 16.77
C ALA A 149 -11.41 11.75 16.34
N GLY A 150 -12.12 12.47 17.22
CA GLY A 150 -12.35 13.92 17.12
C GLY A 150 -11.27 14.72 17.81
#